data_AF-A0A523BIB7-F1
#
_entry.id   AF-A0A523BIB7-F1
#
_cell.length_a   1.000
_cell.length_b   1.000
_cell.length_c   1.000
_cell.angle_alpha   90.00
_cell.angle_beta   90.00
_cell.angle_gamma   90.00
#
_symmetry.space_group_name_H-M   'P 1'
#
loop_
_entity.id
_entity.type
_entity.pdbx_description
1 polymer ?
#
loop_
_entity_poly.entity_id
_entity_poly.type
_entity_poly.pdbx_seq_one_letter_code
_entity_poly.pdbx_strand_id
1 'polypeptide(L)'
;MQTTIIVGHSRHWLEAISEMKEYMEKCDLIMLEEPEDELFEEMLRKRISVEEYMRHLKEDCFAKTPAFPKFSSALYKVMIELFERGIRIIQVDPYMSALDNIYSIIYKMEGNASTEEILRTIEEDPVLSEVYRIEKMRAAASIKFYSSFNNFDAAVEAIKELSRAEAEMLKLRIRMRALEICQRILSNSARNIYVEAGDLHTPLSGELMKNLRETGIKACIKPVFHLSGAVSRITGGKLRYIFPPSHTIVLRRYWGMKEDDYDDILAARSLIRIMFLERGVERMPSSREENPKMRSEIAIDRFVSSLDMEGCRKVFDGVMSGRPQLIAFF
;
A
#
# COMPACT_ATOMS: atom_id res chain seq x y z
N MET A 1 -14.22 25.56 -15.01
CA MET A 1 -14.21 24.20 -15.62
C MET A 1 -13.93 23.19 -14.52
N GLN A 2 -14.46 21.97 -14.59
CA GLN A 2 -14.36 20.97 -13.52
C GLN A 2 -13.20 20.01 -13.79
N THR A 3 -12.31 19.82 -12.81
CA THR A 3 -11.23 18.81 -12.85
C THR A 3 -11.82 17.44 -12.49
N THR A 4 -11.49 16.38 -13.21
CA THR A 4 -11.84 15.00 -12.86
C THR A 4 -10.62 14.30 -12.30
N ILE A 5 -10.76 13.72 -11.11
CA ILE A 5 -9.70 12.98 -10.42
C ILE A 5 -10.21 11.55 -10.22
N ILE A 6 -9.49 10.59 -10.78
CA ILE A 6 -9.72 9.17 -10.56
C ILE A 6 -8.73 8.71 -9.51
N VAL A 7 -9.20 8.19 -8.38
CA VAL A 7 -8.34 7.57 -7.37
C VAL A 7 -8.45 6.07 -7.59
N GLY A 8 -7.43 5.49 -8.22
CA GLY A 8 -7.38 4.09 -8.60
C GLY A 8 -6.78 3.25 -7.49
N HIS A 9 -7.64 2.53 -6.76
CA HIS A 9 -7.29 1.60 -5.71
C HIS A 9 -6.97 0.22 -6.29
N SER A 10 -5.72 -0.20 -6.14
CA SER A 10 -5.26 -1.54 -6.51
C SER A 10 -4.52 -2.19 -5.36
N ARG A 11 -4.61 -3.52 -5.29
CA ARG A 11 -3.54 -4.31 -4.69
C ARG A 11 -2.45 -4.49 -5.75
N HIS A 12 -1.22 -4.77 -5.34
CA HIS A 12 -0.09 -5.07 -6.23
C HIS A 12 -0.26 -6.44 -6.94
N TRP A 13 -1.42 -6.63 -7.56
CA TRP A 13 -1.84 -7.75 -8.37
C TRP A 13 -1.52 -7.39 -9.81
N LEU A 14 -0.68 -8.19 -10.46
CA LEU A 14 -0.33 -8.01 -11.88
C LEU A 14 -1.56 -7.97 -12.78
N GLU A 15 -2.63 -8.63 -12.32
CA GLU A 15 -3.91 -8.72 -13.02
C GLU A 15 -4.65 -7.38 -13.09
N ALA A 16 -4.36 -6.44 -12.19
CA ALA A 16 -4.98 -5.12 -12.17
C ALA A 16 -4.39 -4.17 -13.25
N ILE A 17 -3.17 -4.43 -13.73
CA ILE A 17 -2.42 -3.48 -14.57
C ILE A 17 -3.17 -3.14 -15.86
N SER A 18 -3.84 -4.12 -16.49
CA SER A 18 -4.61 -3.87 -17.71
C SER A 18 -5.77 -2.89 -17.45
N GLU A 19 -6.52 -3.10 -16.37
CA GLU A 19 -7.63 -2.22 -15.99
C GLU A 19 -7.12 -0.83 -15.57
N MET A 20 -6.03 -0.78 -14.79
CA MET A 20 -5.36 0.48 -14.44
C MET A 20 -5.00 1.29 -15.68
N LYS A 21 -4.40 0.65 -16.69
CA LYS A 21 -4.03 1.28 -17.97
C LYS A 21 -5.25 1.90 -18.66
N GLU A 22 -6.38 1.21 -18.74
CA GLU A 22 -7.60 1.73 -19.38
C GLU A 22 -8.14 3.02 -18.75
N TYR A 23 -7.90 3.22 -17.45
CA TYR A 23 -8.23 4.48 -16.76
C TYR A 23 -7.16 5.54 -17.01
N MET A 24 -5.88 5.19 -16.89
CA MET A 24 -4.75 6.08 -17.08
C MET A 24 -4.69 6.68 -18.50
N GLU A 25 -5.04 5.92 -19.54
CA GLU A 25 -5.07 6.36 -20.94
C GLU A 25 -6.03 7.53 -21.22
N LYS A 26 -6.99 7.77 -20.33
CA LYS A 26 -8.00 8.83 -20.44
C LYS A 26 -7.61 10.08 -19.66
N CYS A 27 -6.41 10.11 -19.08
CA CYS A 27 -5.92 11.18 -18.22
C CYS A 27 -4.78 11.96 -18.88
N ASP A 28 -4.64 13.22 -18.47
CA ASP A 28 -3.56 14.12 -18.91
C ASP A 28 -2.37 14.09 -17.95
N LEU A 29 -2.59 13.56 -16.74
CA LEU A 29 -1.64 13.50 -15.65
C LEU A 29 -1.88 12.23 -14.81
N ILE A 30 -0.80 11.52 -14.53
CA ILE A 30 -0.75 10.35 -13.65
C ILE A 30 0.14 10.68 -12.45
N MET A 31 -0.35 10.41 -11.25
CA MET A 31 0.37 10.58 -9.99
C MET A 31 0.53 9.21 -9.33
N LEU A 32 1.77 8.74 -9.17
CA LEU A 32 2.09 7.42 -8.63
C LEU A 32 2.23 7.44 -7.09
N GLU A 33 1.95 6.32 -6.42
CA GLU A 33 2.27 6.09 -4.99
C GLU A 33 3.73 5.65 -4.82
N GLU A 34 4.64 6.51 -5.27
CA GLU A 34 6.07 6.27 -5.19
C GLU A 34 6.78 7.57 -4.77
N PRO A 35 7.89 7.49 -4.01
CA PRO A 35 8.72 8.65 -3.73
C PRO A 35 9.38 9.16 -5.02
N GLU A 36 9.68 10.46 -5.08
CA GLU A 36 10.42 11.02 -6.22
C GLU A 36 11.81 10.39 -6.37
N ASP A 37 12.18 10.11 -7.61
CA ASP A 37 13.48 9.57 -7.97
C ASP A 37 14.08 10.24 -9.20
N GLU A 38 15.38 10.51 -9.16
CA GLU A 38 16.11 11.24 -10.20
C GLU A 38 16.23 10.45 -11.51
N LEU A 39 16.23 9.11 -11.45
CA LEU A 39 16.34 8.26 -12.63
C LEU A 39 14.99 7.88 -13.23
N PHE A 40 13.88 8.24 -12.58
CA PHE A 40 12.54 7.91 -13.05
C PHE A 40 12.26 8.50 -14.44
N GLU A 41 12.60 9.77 -14.66
CA GLU A 41 12.37 10.42 -15.95
C GLU A 41 13.28 9.85 -17.04
N GLU A 42 14.50 9.45 -16.70
CA GLU A 42 15.44 8.81 -17.62
C GLU A 42 14.91 7.44 -18.08
N MET A 43 14.26 6.69 -17.17
CA MET A 43 13.54 5.47 -17.51
C MET A 43 12.35 5.75 -18.44
N LEU A 44 11.52 6.75 -18.13
CA LEU A 44 10.38 7.12 -18.98
C LEU A 44 10.82 7.51 -20.40
N ARG A 45 11.96 8.18 -20.52
CA ARG A 45 12.58 8.55 -21.80
C ARG A 45 13.33 7.41 -22.49
N LYS A 46 13.32 6.19 -21.93
CA LYS A 46 14.07 5.02 -22.42
C LYS A 46 15.58 5.24 -22.53
N ARG A 47 16.14 6.17 -21.74
CA ARG A 47 17.61 6.39 -21.65
C ARG A 47 18.28 5.33 -20.77
N ILE A 48 17.53 4.81 -19.80
CA ILE A 48 17.85 3.58 -19.06
C ILE A 48 16.69 2.59 -19.21
N SER A 49 16.99 1.31 -19.11
CA SER A 49 16.00 0.24 -19.09
C SER A 49 15.24 0.18 -17.76
N VAL A 50 14.06 -0.46 -17.77
CA VAL A 50 13.31 -0.74 -16.54
C VAL A 50 14.15 -1.61 -15.60
N GLU A 51 14.92 -2.56 -16.14
CA GLU A 51 15.78 -3.44 -15.38
C GLU A 51 16.93 -2.68 -14.70
N GLU A 52 17.51 -1.68 -15.37
CA GLU A 52 18.52 -0.78 -14.77
C GLU A 52 17.90 0.10 -13.68
N TYR A 53 16.72 0.68 -13.93
CA TYR A 53 16.01 1.48 -12.93
C TYR A 53 15.66 0.67 -11.68
N MET A 54 15.11 -0.54 -11.85
CA MET A 54 14.80 -1.45 -10.74
C MET A 54 16.05 -1.88 -9.96
N ARG A 55 17.21 -1.97 -10.63
CA ARG A 55 18.48 -2.26 -9.96
C ARG A 55 18.93 -1.09 -9.10
N HIS A 56 18.88 0.13 -9.63
CA HIS A 56 19.16 1.36 -8.87
C HIS A 56 18.29 1.44 -7.61
N LEU A 57 16.97 1.26 -7.75
CA LEU A 57 16.04 1.29 -6.60
C LEU A 57 16.36 0.24 -5.54
N LYS A 58 17.00 -0.87 -5.92
CA LYS A 58 17.37 -1.95 -4.99
C LYS A 58 18.73 -1.71 -4.31
N GLU A 59 19.69 -1.18 -5.05
CA GLU A 59 21.08 -1.07 -4.61
C GLU A 59 21.35 0.26 -3.90
N ASP A 60 20.74 1.35 -4.37
CA ASP A 60 21.09 2.71 -3.95
C ASP A 60 20.03 3.37 -3.07
N CYS A 61 18.80 2.83 -3.03
CA CYS A 61 17.66 3.47 -2.36
C CYS A 61 16.81 2.45 -1.59
N PHE A 62 17.28 1.97 -0.43
CA PHE A 62 16.59 0.93 0.36
C PHE A 62 15.12 1.28 0.68
N ALA A 63 14.81 2.56 0.94
CA ALA A 63 13.44 3.00 1.20
C ALA A 63 12.54 3.00 -0.05
N LYS A 64 13.14 3.06 -1.25
CA LYS A 64 12.43 3.10 -2.53
C LYS A 64 12.34 1.74 -3.22
N THR A 65 12.95 0.70 -2.67
CA THR A 65 12.88 -0.65 -3.24
C THR A 65 11.43 -1.16 -3.25
N PRO A 66 10.85 -1.48 -4.42
CA PRO A 66 9.46 -1.92 -4.48
C PRO A 66 9.26 -3.28 -3.81
N ALA A 67 8.22 -3.39 -2.97
CA ALA A 67 7.85 -4.65 -2.32
C ALA A 67 7.35 -5.72 -3.32
N PHE A 68 6.93 -5.30 -4.52
CA PHE A 68 6.37 -6.15 -5.58
C PHE A 68 7.08 -5.87 -6.91
N PRO A 69 8.31 -6.40 -7.09
CA PRO A 69 9.16 -6.02 -8.22
C PRO A 69 8.60 -6.41 -9.59
N LYS A 70 7.86 -7.52 -9.73
CA LYS A 70 7.25 -7.87 -11.03
C LYS A 70 6.10 -6.92 -11.35
N PHE A 71 5.26 -6.59 -10.37
CA PHE A 71 4.21 -5.60 -10.51
C PHE A 71 4.77 -4.24 -10.92
N SER A 72 5.75 -3.71 -10.19
CA SER A 72 6.37 -2.42 -10.50
C SER A 72 7.03 -2.42 -11.88
N SER A 73 7.78 -3.47 -12.24
CA SER A 73 8.37 -3.60 -13.57
C SER A 73 7.31 -3.59 -14.69
N ALA A 74 6.20 -4.30 -14.50
CA ALA A 74 5.10 -4.31 -15.47
C ALA A 74 4.38 -2.96 -15.53
N LEU A 75 4.17 -2.29 -14.40
CA LEU A 75 3.58 -0.96 -14.34
C LEU A 75 4.47 0.09 -15.02
N TYR A 76 5.79 0.05 -14.81
CA TYR A 76 6.73 0.95 -15.47
C TYR A 76 6.75 0.81 -16.99
N LYS A 77 6.59 -0.42 -17.51
CA LYS A 77 6.40 -0.63 -18.96
C LYS A 77 5.16 0.10 -19.48
N VAL A 78 4.05 0.05 -18.74
CA VAL A 78 2.86 0.85 -19.05
C VAL A 78 3.15 2.35 -18.94
N MET A 79 3.88 2.80 -17.92
CA MET A 79 4.21 4.23 -17.75
C MET A 79 5.02 4.76 -18.93
N ILE A 80 6.00 3.99 -19.42
CA ILE A 80 6.78 4.34 -20.61
C ILE A 80 5.85 4.51 -21.83
N GLU A 81 4.97 3.54 -22.09
CA GLU A 81 4.01 3.61 -23.21
C GLU A 81 3.09 4.85 -23.13
N LEU A 82 2.63 5.19 -21.92
CA LEU A 82 1.77 6.36 -21.69
C LEU A 82 2.53 7.68 -21.82
N PHE A 83 3.77 7.71 -21.36
CA PHE A 83 4.65 8.87 -21.48
C PHE A 83 4.96 9.18 -22.96
N GLU A 84 5.23 8.16 -23.78
CA GLU A 84 5.43 8.32 -25.23
C GLU A 84 4.19 8.88 -25.94
N ARG A 85 2.99 8.69 -25.38
CA ARG A 85 1.74 9.28 -25.87
C ARG A 85 1.51 10.72 -25.39
N GLY A 86 2.47 11.30 -24.66
CA GLY A 86 2.40 12.66 -24.14
C GLY A 86 1.65 12.81 -22.83
N ILE A 87 1.32 11.71 -22.13
CA ILE A 87 0.74 11.77 -20.79
C ILE A 87 1.84 12.13 -19.80
N ARG A 88 1.57 13.12 -18.95
CA ARG A 88 2.51 13.48 -17.88
C ARG A 88 2.41 12.49 -16.74
N ILE A 89 3.56 12.09 -16.19
CA ILE A 89 3.64 11.09 -15.12
C ILE A 89 4.57 11.64 -14.04
N ILE A 90 4.10 11.68 -12.81
CA ILE A 90 4.88 12.15 -11.66
C ILE A 90 4.74 11.19 -10.47
N GLN A 91 5.77 11.14 -9.63
CA GLN A 91 5.82 10.38 -8.38
C GLN A 91 5.37 11.29 -7.23
N VAL A 92 4.44 10.82 -6.39
CA VAL A 92 3.85 11.63 -5.32
C VAL A 92 3.69 10.79 -4.05
N ASP A 93 4.78 10.60 -3.32
CA ASP A 93 4.77 10.03 -1.98
C ASP A 93 5.78 10.73 -1.04
N PRO A 94 5.42 11.91 -0.51
CA PRO A 94 6.31 12.69 0.35
C PRO A 94 6.67 11.98 1.67
N TYR A 95 5.85 11.03 2.14
CA TYR A 95 6.17 10.25 3.32
C TYR A 95 7.35 9.32 3.07
N MET A 96 7.33 8.61 1.92
CA MET A 96 8.44 7.75 1.52
C MET A 96 9.69 8.56 1.18
N SER A 97 9.56 9.75 0.61
CA SER A 97 10.69 10.68 0.41
C SER A 97 11.31 11.13 1.74
N ALA A 98 10.49 11.44 2.74
CA ALA A 98 10.99 11.77 4.08
C ALA A 98 11.70 10.56 4.74
N LEU A 99 11.16 9.35 4.56
CA LEU A 99 11.79 8.12 5.05
C LEU A 99 13.15 7.86 4.39
N ASP A 100 13.25 8.05 3.08
CA ASP A 100 14.50 7.94 2.33
C ASP A 100 15.56 8.96 2.81
N ASN A 101 15.14 10.19 3.12
CA ASN A 101 16.00 11.21 3.72
C ASN A 101 16.52 10.80 5.10
N ILE A 102 15.66 10.22 5.95
CA ILE A 102 16.07 9.71 7.26
C ILE A 102 17.15 8.62 7.11
N TYR A 103 16.94 7.64 6.23
CA TYR A 103 17.93 6.59 5.98
C TYR A 103 19.23 7.16 5.41
N SER A 104 19.14 8.14 4.51
CA SER A 104 20.31 8.83 3.97
C SER A 104 21.13 9.55 5.03
N ILE A 105 20.47 10.20 6.01
CA ILE A 105 21.14 10.84 7.15
C ILE A 105 21.87 9.79 7.99
N ILE A 106 21.15 8.71 8.38
CA ILE A 106 21.72 7.62 9.17
C ILE A 106 22.96 7.03 8.47
N TYR A 107 22.84 6.68 7.20
CA TYR A 107 23.92 6.08 6.42
C TYR A 107 25.15 6.99 6.30
N LYS A 108 24.95 8.29 6.03
CA LYS A 108 26.07 9.25 5.88
C LYS A 108 26.81 9.52 7.19
N MET A 109 26.11 9.41 8.32
CA MET A 109 26.66 9.71 9.65
C MET A 109 27.12 8.47 10.40
N GLU A 110 26.77 7.26 9.93
CA GLU A 110 27.18 5.99 10.54
C GLU A 110 28.72 5.91 10.65
N GLY A 111 29.19 5.52 11.84
CA GLY A 111 30.62 5.43 12.15
C GLY A 111 31.34 6.75 12.40
N ASN A 112 30.70 7.89 12.12
CA ASN A 112 31.28 9.24 12.28
C ASN A 112 30.56 10.12 13.30
N ALA A 113 29.36 9.73 13.74
CA ALA A 113 28.57 10.44 14.75
C ALA A 113 27.97 9.49 15.79
N SER A 114 27.71 10.02 16.98
CA SER A 114 26.91 9.33 18.00
C SER A 114 25.44 9.18 17.57
N THR A 115 24.74 8.24 18.20
CA THR A 115 23.29 8.06 17.94
C THR A 115 22.52 9.33 18.28
N GLU A 116 22.88 10.01 19.37
CA GLU A 116 22.26 11.27 19.81
C GLU A 116 22.42 12.39 18.78
N GLU A 117 23.58 12.48 18.12
CA GLU A 117 23.81 13.48 17.06
C GLU A 117 22.96 13.18 15.82
N ILE A 118 22.88 11.92 15.40
CA ILE A 118 22.03 11.50 14.28
C ILE A 118 20.57 11.84 14.56
N LEU A 119 20.10 11.52 15.77
CA LEU A 119 18.73 11.82 16.19
C LEU A 119 18.47 13.32 16.21
N ARG A 120 19.38 14.13 16.74
CA ARG A 120 19.26 15.59 16.73
C ARG A 120 19.12 16.13 15.31
N THR A 121 19.92 15.63 14.36
CA THR A 121 19.83 16.04 12.95
C THR A 121 18.48 15.70 12.33
N ILE A 122 17.91 14.53 12.63
CA ILE A 122 16.56 14.15 12.17
C ILE A 122 15.49 15.02 12.83
N GLU A 123 15.66 15.33 14.12
CA GLU A 123 14.69 16.09 14.92
C GLU A 123 14.67 17.60 14.61
N GLU A 124 15.73 18.14 13.99
CA GLU A 124 15.79 19.53 13.52
C GLU A 124 14.79 19.84 12.39
N ASP A 125 14.43 18.84 11.57
CA ASP A 125 13.38 18.95 10.56
C ASP A 125 12.04 18.41 11.13
N PRO A 126 11.00 19.25 11.27
CA PRO A 126 9.72 18.81 11.84
C PRO A 126 9.04 17.67 11.07
N VAL A 127 9.20 17.61 9.74
CA VAL A 127 8.62 16.56 8.90
C VAL A 127 9.37 15.24 9.14
N LEU A 128 10.71 15.28 9.13
CA LEU A 128 11.52 14.08 9.38
C LEU A 128 11.32 13.57 10.81
N SER A 129 11.25 14.47 11.79
CA SER A 129 10.94 14.14 13.19
C SER A 129 9.60 13.41 13.33
N GLU A 130 8.54 13.91 12.70
CA GLU A 130 7.20 13.28 12.77
C GLU A 130 7.19 11.89 12.11
N VAL A 131 7.81 11.76 10.93
CA VAL A 131 7.93 10.49 10.21
C VAL A 131 8.75 9.48 11.00
N TYR A 132 9.91 9.89 11.53
CA TYR A 132 10.78 9.03 12.34
C TYR A 132 10.06 8.50 13.59
N ARG A 133 9.33 9.37 14.30
CA ARG A 133 8.56 8.97 15.50
C ARG A 133 7.52 7.89 15.17
N ILE A 134 6.81 8.06 14.07
CA ILE A 134 5.80 7.11 13.60
C ILE A 134 6.45 5.78 13.20
N GLU A 135 7.53 5.81 12.43
CA GLU A 135 8.22 4.60 12.00
C GLU A 135 8.86 3.83 13.17
N LYS A 136 9.42 4.55 14.15
CA LYS A 136 9.94 3.94 15.37
C LYS A 136 8.85 3.19 16.14
N MET A 137 7.66 3.78 16.27
CA MET A 137 6.51 3.14 16.91
C MET A 137 6.03 1.90 16.12
N ARG A 138 5.94 2.01 14.79
CA ARG A 138 5.52 0.90 13.92
C ARG A 138 6.52 -0.24 13.94
N ALA A 139 7.82 0.06 13.92
CA ALA A 139 8.89 -0.92 14.03
C ALA A 139 8.83 -1.69 15.36
N ALA A 140 8.62 -0.98 16.48
CA ALA A 140 8.46 -1.61 17.79
C ALA A 140 7.25 -2.56 17.85
N ALA A 141 6.10 -2.14 17.30
CA ALA A 141 4.91 -2.98 17.25
C ALA A 141 5.11 -4.22 16.34
N SER A 142 5.81 -4.05 15.21
CA SER A 142 6.17 -5.15 14.31
C SER A 142 7.08 -6.18 14.97
N ILE A 143 8.12 -5.74 15.69
CA ILE A 143 9.00 -6.63 16.46
C ILE A 143 8.19 -7.42 17.49
N LYS A 144 7.31 -6.74 18.25
CA LYS A 144 6.45 -7.40 19.24
C LYS A 144 5.55 -8.46 18.60
N PHE A 145 4.95 -8.18 17.45
CA PHE A 145 4.16 -9.16 16.70
C PHE A 145 4.96 -10.42 16.36
N TYR A 146 6.14 -10.27 15.75
CA TYR A 146 6.97 -11.43 15.41
C TYR A 146 7.45 -12.19 16.64
N SER A 147 7.76 -11.51 17.74
CA SER A 147 8.12 -12.15 19.01
C SER A 147 6.95 -12.87 19.69
N SER A 148 5.71 -12.52 19.37
CA SER A 148 4.50 -13.11 19.96
C SER A 148 3.94 -14.30 19.16
N PHE A 149 4.52 -14.60 17.99
CA PHE A 149 3.95 -15.54 17.02
C PHE A 149 3.86 -17.00 17.50
N ASN A 150 4.45 -17.34 18.65
CA ASN A 150 4.37 -18.67 19.26
C ASN A 150 3.19 -18.84 20.24
N ASN A 151 2.43 -17.78 20.51
CA ASN A 151 1.30 -17.79 21.42
C ASN A 151 0.12 -17.07 20.76
N PHE A 152 -0.99 -17.79 20.59
CA PHE A 152 -2.16 -17.25 19.87
C PHE A 152 -2.67 -15.94 20.48
N ASP A 153 -2.90 -15.90 21.79
CA ASP A 153 -3.45 -14.72 22.47
C ASP A 153 -2.50 -13.53 22.40
N ALA A 154 -1.21 -13.77 22.64
CA ALA A 154 -0.20 -12.72 22.53
C ALA A 154 -0.08 -12.19 21.10
N ALA A 155 -0.16 -13.06 20.08
CA ALA A 155 -0.12 -12.67 18.68
C ALA A 155 -1.36 -11.85 18.28
N VAL A 156 -2.55 -12.20 18.78
CA VAL A 156 -3.79 -11.44 18.56
C VAL A 156 -3.66 -10.02 19.13
N GLU A 157 -3.23 -9.88 20.38
CA GLU A 157 -3.00 -8.57 21.00
C GLU A 157 -1.94 -7.76 20.25
N ALA A 158 -0.84 -8.40 19.83
CA ALA A 158 0.20 -7.73 19.08
C ALA A 158 -0.27 -7.25 17.69
N ILE A 159 -1.19 -7.97 17.03
CA ILE A 159 -1.82 -7.49 15.79
C ILE A 159 -2.66 -6.24 16.04
N LYS A 160 -3.42 -6.16 17.14
CA LYS A 160 -4.20 -4.96 17.47
C LYS A 160 -3.27 -3.76 17.69
N GLU A 161 -2.18 -3.95 18.43
CA GLU A 161 -1.16 -2.91 18.63
C GLU A 161 -0.51 -2.48 17.32
N LEU A 162 -0.11 -3.43 16.47
CA LEU A 162 0.43 -3.15 15.14
C LEU A 162 -0.57 -2.37 14.29
N SER A 163 -1.85 -2.75 14.31
CA SER A 163 -2.91 -2.09 13.56
C SER A 163 -3.14 -0.64 14.01
N ARG A 164 -2.96 -0.33 15.31
CA ARG A 164 -2.99 1.05 15.82
C ARG A 164 -1.79 1.84 15.28
N ALA A 165 -0.59 1.26 15.30
CA ALA A 165 0.59 1.92 14.78
C ALA A 165 0.52 2.15 13.26
N GLU A 166 0.03 1.17 12.50
CA GLU A 166 -0.22 1.30 11.06
C GLU A 166 -1.26 2.37 10.74
N ALA A 167 -2.31 2.50 11.53
CA ALA A 167 -3.32 3.53 11.33
C ALA A 167 -2.77 4.95 11.53
N GLU A 168 -1.91 5.16 12.53
CA GLU A 168 -1.24 6.45 12.73
C GLU A 168 -0.27 6.77 11.60
N MET A 169 0.48 5.77 11.10
CA MET A 169 1.30 5.93 9.90
C MET A 169 0.45 6.29 8.68
N LEU A 170 -0.65 5.58 8.47
CA LEU A 170 -1.55 5.79 7.34
C LEU A 170 -2.17 7.20 7.37
N LYS A 171 -2.56 7.70 8.55
CA LYS A 171 -3.04 9.08 8.71
C LYS A 171 -2.00 10.10 8.26
N LEU A 172 -0.75 9.95 8.71
CA LEU A 172 0.33 10.85 8.34
C LEU A 172 0.61 10.79 6.84
N ARG A 173 0.82 9.58 6.29
CA ARG A 173 1.13 9.35 4.88
C ARG A 173 0.03 9.86 3.96
N ILE A 174 -1.26 9.57 4.24
CA ILE A 174 -2.38 10.08 3.46
C ILE A 174 -2.47 11.60 3.55
N ARG A 175 -2.30 12.21 4.73
CA ARG A 175 -2.33 13.68 4.90
C ARG A 175 -1.26 14.35 4.04
N MET A 176 -0.01 13.90 4.16
CA MET A 176 1.12 14.45 3.40
C MET A 176 0.89 14.28 1.89
N ARG A 177 0.48 13.08 1.46
CA ARG A 177 0.23 12.77 0.06
C ARG A 177 -0.93 13.56 -0.53
N ALA A 178 -2.03 13.73 0.22
CA ALA A 178 -3.18 14.52 -0.23
C ALA A 178 -2.83 15.99 -0.43
N LEU A 179 -2.02 16.57 0.48
CA LEU A 179 -1.53 17.95 0.35
C LEU A 179 -0.65 18.11 -0.89
N GLU A 180 0.32 17.21 -1.08
CA GLU A 180 1.22 17.24 -2.22
C GLU A 180 0.46 17.10 -3.55
N ILE A 181 -0.49 16.15 -3.64
CA ILE A 181 -1.36 16.00 -4.80
C ILE A 181 -2.09 17.31 -5.10
N CYS A 182 -2.69 17.98 -4.10
CA CYS A 182 -3.39 19.24 -4.30
C CYS A 182 -2.46 20.35 -4.82
N GLN A 183 -1.23 20.44 -4.29
CA GLN A 183 -0.22 21.38 -4.78
C GLN A 183 0.18 21.09 -6.24
N ARG A 184 0.37 19.81 -6.58
CA ARG A 184 0.65 19.39 -7.96
C ARG A 184 -0.52 19.68 -8.90
N ILE A 185 -1.76 19.54 -8.45
CA ILE A 185 -2.94 19.94 -9.25
C ILE A 185 -2.96 21.46 -9.48
N LEU A 186 -2.60 22.27 -8.48
CA LEU A 186 -2.54 23.73 -8.64
C LEU A 186 -1.45 24.18 -9.61
N SER A 187 -0.28 23.54 -9.55
CA SER A 187 0.85 23.85 -10.44
C SER A 187 0.71 23.26 -11.83
N ASN A 188 -0.15 22.25 -12.02
CA ASN A 188 -0.37 21.61 -13.31
C ASN A 188 -1.78 21.91 -13.83
N SER A 189 -1.89 22.48 -15.02
CA SER A 189 -3.19 22.74 -15.67
C SER A 189 -3.92 21.48 -16.21
N ALA A 190 -3.70 20.30 -15.60
CA ALA A 190 -4.33 19.03 -15.97
C ALA A 190 -5.82 19.02 -15.60
N ARG A 191 -6.65 18.41 -16.46
CA ARG A 191 -8.09 18.32 -16.23
C ARG A 191 -8.53 16.92 -15.84
N ASN A 192 -7.91 15.90 -16.43
CA ASN A 192 -8.19 14.51 -16.13
C ASN A 192 -6.96 13.92 -15.46
N ILE A 193 -7.10 13.53 -14.20
CA ILE A 193 -5.98 13.13 -13.35
C ILE A 193 -6.24 11.73 -12.83
N TYR A 194 -5.24 10.87 -12.94
CA TYR A 194 -5.24 9.56 -12.31
C TYR A 194 -4.28 9.59 -11.12
N VAL A 195 -4.77 9.22 -9.95
CA VAL A 195 -3.99 9.05 -8.73
C VAL A 195 -3.96 7.56 -8.41
N GLU A 196 -2.79 6.96 -8.50
CA GLU A 196 -2.57 5.56 -8.11
C GLU A 196 -2.56 5.45 -6.59
N ALA A 197 -3.20 4.43 -6.05
CA ALA A 197 -3.26 4.23 -4.61
C ALA A 197 -3.42 2.75 -4.24
N GLY A 198 -2.82 2.35 -3.13
CA GLY A 198 -3.15 1.11 -2.46
C GLY A 198 -4.62 1.06 -1.99
N ASP A 199 -5.14 -0.13 -1.73
CA ASP A 199 -6.49 -0.33 -1.20
C ASP A 199 -6.64 0.21 0.24
N LEU A 200 -5.58 0.14 1.06
CA LEU A 200 -5.50 0.81 2.37
C LEU A 200 -5.64 2.33 2.29
N HIS A 201 -5.30 2.94 1.15
CA HIS A 201 -5.39 4.39 0.94
C HIS A 201 -6.80 4.86 0.59
N THR A 202 -7.84 4.04 0.80
CA THR A 202 -9.25 4.41 0.61
C THR A 202 -9.62 5.80 1.21
N PRO A 203 -9.13 6.21 2.40
CA PRO A 203 -9.42 7.54 2.94
C PRO A 203 -8.89 8.73 2.12
N LEU A 204 -7.94 8.51 1.19
CA LEU A 204 -7.33 9.56 0.36
C LEU A 204 -8.36 10.40 -0.40
N SER A 205 -9.42 9.78 -0.92
CA SER A 205 -10.48 10.51 -1.63
C SER A 205 -11.15 11.57 -0.75
N GLY A 206 -11.32 11.28 0.55
CA GLY A 206 -11.90 12.23 1.52
C GLY A 206 -10.96 13.38 1.83
N GLU A 207 -9.67 13.10 2.05
CA GLU A 207 -8.65 14.13 2.30
C GLU A 207 -8.45 15.03 1.07
N LEU A 208 -8.42 14.46 -0.14
CA LEU A 208 -8.39 15.24 -1.38
C LEU A 208 -9.62 16.13 -1.52
N MET A 209 -10.81 15.62 -1.21
CA MET A 209 -12.03 16.42 -1.26
C MET A 209 -11.98 17.60 -0.29
N LYS A 210 -11.48 17.37 0.93
CA LYS A 210 -11.32 18.41 1.94
C LYS A 210 -10.33 19.48 1.49
N ASN A 211 -9.11 19.08 1.12
CA ASN A 211 -8.05 20.02 0.74
C ASN A 211 -8.39 20.80 -0.53
N LEU A 212 -8.98 20.16 -1.56
CA LEU A 212 -9.34 20.86 -2.80
C LEU A 212 -10.44 21.91 -2.58
N ARG A 213 -11.37 21.70 -1.64
CA ARG A 213 -12.38 22.71 -1.29
C ARG A 213 -11.72 23.99 -0.75
N GLU A 214 -10.66 23.87 0.04
CA GLU A 214 -9.92 25.01 0.58
C GLU A 214 -9.18 25.80 -0.51
N THR A 215 -8.76 25.12 -1.58
CA THR A 215 -8.10 25.77 -2.74
C THR A 215 -9.07 26.45 -3.72
N GLY A 216 -10.38 26.23 -3.58
CA GLY A 216 -11.39 26.72 -4.53
C GLY A 216 -11.49 25.95 -5.85
N ILE A 217 -10.71 24.87 -6.04
CA ILE A 217 -10.79 24.01 -7.22
C ILE A 217 -12.10 23.22 -7.21
N LYS A 218 -12.88 23.33 -8.29
CA LYS A 218 -14.03 22.45 -8.53
C LYS A 218 -13.55 21.12 -9.11
N ALA A 219 -13.44 20.10 -8.27
CA ALA A 219 -13.05 18.75 -8.67
C ALA A 219 -14.19 17.72 -8.52
N CYS A 220 -14.25 16.74 -9.43
CA CYS A 220 -15.04 15.52 -9.32
C CYS A 220 -14.07 14.38 -8.99
N ILE A 221 -14.14 13.85 -7.77
CA ILE A 221 -13.31 12.74 -7.31
C ILE A 221 -14.08 11.43 -7.50
N LYS A 222 -13.47 10.46 -8.18
CA LYS A 222 -14.04 9.15 -8.50
C LYS A 222 -13.13 8.05 -7.96
N PRO A 223 -13.45 7.43 -6.81
CA PRO A 223 -12.74 6.25 -6.36
C PRO A 223 -13.09 5.08 -7.29
N VAL A 224 -12.06 4.39 -7.78
CA VAL A 224 -12.17 3.19 -8.61
C VAL A 224 -11.40 2.08 -7.91
N PHE A 225 -12.04 0.95 -7.69
CA PHE A 225 -11.39 -0.25 -7.17
C PHE A 225 -11.16 -1.22 -8.32
N HIS A 226 -9.90 -1.37 -8.72
CA HIS A 226 -9.52 -2.24 -9.82
C HIS A 226 -9.89 -3.68 -9.52
N LEU A 227 -10.29 -4.41 -10.55
CA LEU A 227 -10.79 -5.78 -10.52
C LEU A 227 -12.11 -5.97 -9.75
N SER A 228 -12.79 -4.90 -9.37
CA SER A 228 -14.10 -5.00 -8.71
C SER A 228 -15.14 -5.79 -9.52
N GLY A 229 -15.12 -5.65 -10.85
CA GLY A 229 -15.93 -6.47 -11.75
C GLY A 229 -15.57 -7.96 -11.71
N ALA A 230 -14.28 -8.28 -11.65
CA ALA A 230 -13.80 -9.66 -11.57
C ALA A 230 -14.12 -10.29 -10.20
N VAL A 231 -13.95 -9.54 -9.10
CA VAL A 231 -14.39 -9.94 -7.75
C VAL A 231 -15.89 -10.23 -7.74
N SER A 232 -16.71 -9.34 -8.31
CA SER A 232 -18.15 -9.53 -8.40
C SER A 232 -18.51 -10.83 -9.13
N ARG A 233 -17.89 -11.12 -10.28
CA ARG A 233 -18.11 -12.38 -11.01
C ARG A 233 -17.77 -13.61 -10.18
N ILE A 234 -16.58 -13.65 -9.56
CA ILE A 234 -16.11 -14.80 -8.76
C ILE A 234 -16.95 -15.00 -7.49
N THR A 235 -17.52 -13.92 -6.96
CA THR A 235 -18.38 -13.98 -5.77
C THR A 235 -19.86 -14.13 -6.05
N GLY A 236 -20.26 -14.29 -7.32
CA GLY A 236 -21.67 -14.38 -7.70
C GLY A 236 -22.45 -13.12 -7.35
N GLY A 237 -21.81 -11.95 -7.45
CA GLY A 237 -22.38 -10.64 -7.15
C GLY A 237 -22.45 -10.28 -5.66
N LYS A 238 -22.01 -11.17 -4.75
CA LYS A 238 -22.09 -10.93 -3.30
C LYS A 238 -21.14 -9.83 -2.82
N LEU A 239 -19.96 -9.73 -3.42
CA LEU A 239 -18.94 -8.75 -3.05
C LEU A 239 -18.51 -7.96 -4.28
N ARG A 240 -18.32 -6.64 -4.12
CA ARG A 240 -17.77 -5.77 -5.18
C ARG A 240 -16.26 -5.56 -5.02
N TYR A 241 -15.75 -5.72 -3.82
CA TYR A 241 -14.34 -5.66 -3.47
C TYR A 241 -14.14 -6.42 -2.16
N ILE A 242 -12.90 -6.77 -1.84
CA ILE A 242 -12.58 -7.46 -0.59
C ILE A 242 -11.58 -6.61 0.17
N PHE A 243 -11.83 -6.41 1.45
CA PHE A 243 -10.86 -5.86 2.38
C PHE A 243 -10.44 -6.99 3.31
N PRO A 244 -9.13 -7.27 3.44
CA PRO A 244 -8.64 -8.22 4.42
C PRO A 244 -9.04 -7.79 5.83
N PRO A 245 -9.13 -8.73 6.78
CA PRO A 245 -9.37 -8.39 8.19
C PRO A 245 -8.33 -7.40 8.73
N SER A 246 -7.07 -7.49 8.28
CA SER A 246 -5.98 -6.58 8.67
C SER A 246 -6.23 -5.15 8.18
N HIS A 247 -6.71 -4.97 6.95
CA HIS A 247 -7.06 -3.63 6.46
C HIS A 247 -8.29 -3.08 7.19
N THR A 248 -9.24 -3.96 7.50
CA THR A 248 -10.47 -3.57 8.20
C THR A 248 -10.16 -3.01 9.60
N ILE A 249 -9.30 -3.67 10.38
CA ILE A 249 -8.92 -3.19 11.71
C ILE A 249 -8.16 -1.85 11.62
N VAL A 250 -7.19 -1.73 10.69
CA VAL A 250 -6.44 -0.48 10.47
C VAL A 250 -7.37 0.68 10.10
N LEU A 251 -8.31 0.47 9.19
CA LEU A 251 -9.26 1.49 8.77
C LEU A 251 -10.23 1.90 9.89
N ARG A 252 -10.68 0.94 10.74
CA ARG A 252 -11.44 1.27 11.96
C ARG A 252 -10.66 2.21 12.88
N ARG A 253 -9.36 1.92 13.10
CA ARG A 253 -8.47 2.79 13.89
C ARG A 253 -8.23 4.14 13.20
N TYR A 254 -8.11 4.17 11.87
CA TYR A 254 -7.97 5.39 11.08
C TYR A 254 -9.16 6.34 11.34
N TRP A 255 -10.38 5.82 11.30
CA TRP A 255 -11.60 6.60 11.55
C TRP A 255 -11.91 6.85 13.03
N GLY A 256 -11.01 6.49 13.94
CA GLY A 256 -11.19 6.74 15.38
C GLY A 256 -12.29 5.90 16.04
N MET A 257 -12.65 4.75 15.44
CA MET A 257 -13.58 3.82 16.07
C MET A 257 -12.97 3.27 17.36
N LYS A 258 -13.79 3.05 18.40
CA LYS A 258 -13.32 2.40 19.63
C LYS A 258 -13.04 0.92 19.38
N GLU A 259 -12.15 0.34 20.17
CA GLU A 259 -11.89 -1.09 20.12
C GLU A 259 -13.02 -1.85 20.80
N ASP A 260 -13.42 -2.96 20.21
CA ASP A 260 -14.47 -3.86 20.69
C ASP A 260 -14.14 -5.33 20.36
N ASP A 261 -14.99 -6.26 20.80
CA ASP A 261 -14.82 -7.71 20.58
C ASP A 261 -14.71 -8.09 19.09
N TYR A 262 -15.20 -7.24 18.18
CA TYR A 262 -15.05 -7.48 16.74
C TYR A 262 -13.61 -7.26 16.28
N ASP A 263 -12.88 -6.32 16.89
CA ASP A 263 -11.45 -6.13 16.63
C ASP A 263 -10.61 -7.35 17.06
N ASP A 264 -11.00 -8.06 18.13
CA ASP A 264 -10.34 -9.31 18.53
C ASP A 264 -10.49 -10.39 17.46
N ILE A 265 -11.70 -10.55 16.93
CA ILE A 265 -11.98 -11.50 15.84
C ILE A 265 -11.24 -11.09 14.56
N LEU A 266 -11.19 -9.80 14.22
CA LEU A 266 -10.43 -9.32 13.07
C LEU A 266 -8.93 -9.57 13.24
N ALA A 267 -8.38 -9.36 14.43
CA ALA A 267 -6.97 -9.61 14.71
C ALA A 267 -6.63 -11.11 14.60
N ALA A 268 -7.44 -11.98 15.21
CA ALA A 268 -7.31 -13.43 15.07
C ALA A 268 -7.40 -13.89 13.60
N ARG A 269 -8.37 -13.39 12.86
CA ARG A 269 -8.50 -13.66 11.42
C ARG A 269 -7.31 -13.16 10.60
N SER A 270 -6.76 -12.01 10.96
CA SER A 270 -5.55 -11.46 10.32
C SER A 270 -4.34 -12.36 10.54
N LEU A 271 -4.17 -12.88 11.76
CA LEU A 271 -3.13 -13.85 12.08
C LEU A 271 -3.22 -15.08 11.17
N ILE A 272 -4.41 -15.68 11.11
CA ILE A 272 -4.64 -16.88 10.28
C ILE A 272 -4.41 -16.58 8.81
N ARG A 273 -4.89 -15.44 8.31
CA ARG A 273 -4.65 -15.01 6.92
C ARG A 273 -3.15 -14.95 6.60
N ILE A 274 -2.34 -14.32 7.46
CA ILE A 274 -0.89 -14.17 7.27
C ILE A 274 -0.18 -15.54 7.16
N MET A 275 -0.71 -16.57 7.82
CA MET A 275 -0.18 -17.94 7.77
C MET A 275 -0.44 -18.63 6.42
N PHE A 276 -1.47 -18.21 5.67
CA PHE A 276 -1.85 -18.81 4.38
C PHE A 276 -1.45 -18.00 3.15
N LEU A 277 -1.06 -16.74 3.31
CA LEU A 277 -0.57 -15.95 2.20
C LEU A 277 0.73 -16.52 1.65
N GLU A 278 0.76 -16.78 0.35
CA GLU A 278 1.98 -17.11 -0.38
C GLU A 278 2.98 -15.94 -0.27
N ARG A 279 4.03 -16.13 0.55
CA ARG A 279 5.09 -15.11 0.74
C ARG A 279 6.03 -15.10 -0.46
N GLY A 280 6.31 -13.91 -0.99
CA GLY A 280 7.34 -13.70 -2.02
C GLY A 280 6.99 -14.23 -3.42
N VAL A 281 5.75 -14.65 -3.67
CA VAL A 281 5.31 -15.14 -4.99
C VAL A 281 4.32 -14.17 -5.62
N GLU A 282 4.82 -13.42 -6.60
CA GLU A 282 4.01 -12.69 -7.57
C GLU A 282 3.64 -13.63 -8.73
N ARG A 283 2.35 -14.01 -8.79
CA ARG A 283 1.80 -14.90 -9.82
C ARG A 283 1.34 -14.08 -11.03
N MET A 284 1.76 -14.52 -12.21
CA MET A 284 1.34 -13.91 -13.48
C MET A 284 0.03 -14.53 -13.95
N PRO A 285 -0.89 -13.75 -14.54
CA PRO A 285 -1.95 -14.29 -15.39
C PRO A 285 -1.42 -15.28 -16.43
N SER A 286 -2.22 -16.28 -16.76
CA SER A 286 -1.96 -17.20 -17.87
C SER A 286 -3.23 -17.45 -18.67
N SER A 287 -3.09 -18.08 -19.84
CA SER A 287 -4.25 -18.50 -20.65
C SER A 287 -5.18 -19.49 -19.94
N ARG A 288 -4.71 -20.16 -18.88
CA ARG A 288 -5.50 -21.11 -18.08
C ARG A 288 -6.11 -20.48 -16.83
N GLU A 289 -5.51 -19.39 -16.34
CA GLU A 289 -5.95 -18.71 -15.13
C GLU A 289 -5.67 -17.21 -15.23
N GLU A 290 -6.73 -16.44 -15.47
CA GLU A 290 -6.67 -14.99 -15.71
C GLU A 290 -6.32 -14.19 -14.44
N ASN A 291 -6.82 -14.64 -13.28
CA ASN A 291 -6.76 -13.90 -12.02
C ASN A 291 -6.22 -14.76 -10.84
N PRO A 292 -5.02 -15.34 -10.95
CA PRO A 292 -4.52 -16.35 -10.00
C PRO A 292 -4.33 -15.81 -8.58
N LYS A 293 -3.76 -14.61 -8.42
CA LYS A 293 -3.49 -14.03 -7.09
C LYS A 293 -4.78 -13.54 -6.45
N MET A 294 -5.62 -12.86 -7.24
CA MET A 294 -6.95 -12.46 -6.74
C MET A 294 -7.73 -13.70 -6.28
N ARG A 295 -7.84 -14.75 -7.10
CA ARG A 295 -8.60 -15.97 -6.75
C ARG A 295 -8.11 -16.63 -5.46
N SER A 296 -6.81 -16.79 -5.29
CA SER A 296 -6.25 -17.39 -4.08
C SER A 296 -6.55 -16.55 -2.84
N GLU A 297 -6.39 -15.22 -2.93
CA GLU A 297 -6.71 -14.33 -1.82
C GLU A 297 -8.20 -14.29 -1.49
N ILE A 298 -9.10 -14.35 -2.50
CA ILE A 298 -10.56 -14.47 -2.27
C ILE A 298 -10.88 -15.75 -1.50
N ALA A 299 -10.24 -16.87 -1.88
CA ALA A 299 -10.49 -18.15 -1.22
C ALA A 299 -10.00 -18.14 0.23
N ILE A 300 -8.80 -17.59 0.49
CA ILE A 300 -8.27 -17.40 1.84
C ILE A 300 -9.22 -16.50 2.65
N ASP A 301 -9.64 -15.37 2.11
CA ASP A 301 -10.49 -14.41 2.81
C ASP A 301 -11.86 -15.01 3.15
N ARG A 302 -12.44 -15.86 2.27
CA ARG A 302 -13.67 -16.62 2.57
C ARG A 302 -13.48 -17.62 3.70
N PHE A 303 -12.39 -18.39 3.67
CA PHE A 303 -12.09 -19.35 4.72
C PHE A 303 -11.93 -18.64 6.07
N VAL A 304 -11.06 -17.63 6.13
CA VAL A 304 -10.79 -16.86 7.34
C VAL A 304 -12.05 -16.17 7.87
N SER A 305 -12.89 -15.61 6.99
CA SER A 305 -14.15 -14.97 7.40
C SER A 305 -15.18 -15.92 8.01
N SER A 306 -15.05 -17.23 7.79
CA SER A 306 -15.91 -18.25 8.40
C SER A 306 -15.49 -18.65 9.82
N LEU A 307 -14.28 -18.30 10.24
CA LEU A 307 -13.73 -18.70 11.54
C LEU A 307 -14.20 -17.75 12.64
N ASP A 308 -14.65 -18.30 13.76
CA ASP A 308 -14.76 -17.58 15.03
C ASP A 308 -13.41 -17.62 15.78
N MET A 309 -13.37 -17.09 17.01
CA MET A 309 -12.14 -17.03 17.81
C MET A 309 -11.56 -18.43 18.08
N GLU A 310 -12.40 -19.40 18.45
CA GLU A 310 -11.98 -20.77 18.71
C GLU A 310 -11.52 -21.48 17.44
N GLY A 311 -12.19 -21.23 16.31
CA GLY A 311 -11.78 -21.70 14.99
C GLY A 311 -10.41 -21.16 14.60
N CYS A 312 -10.15 -19.86 14.84
CA CYS A 312 -8.84 -19.28 14.61
C CYS A 312 -7.76 -19.96 15.47
N ARG A 313 -8.02 -20.17 16.77
CA ARG A 313 -7.07 -20.84 17.67
C ARG A 313 -6.74 -22.27 17.21
N LYS A 314 -7.77 -23.06 16.87
CA LYS A 314 -7.58 -24.44 16.35
C LYS A 314 -6.72 -24.47 15.09
N VAL A 315 -6.94 -23.53 14.17
CA VAL A 315 -6.14 -23.42 12.95
C VAL A 315 -4.70 -23.04 13.29
N PHE A 316 -4.49 -22.05 14.16
CA PHE A 316 -3.17 -21.63 14.60
C PHE A 316 -2.40 -22.80 15.23
N ASP A 317 -2.98 -23.48 16.22
CA ASP A 317 -2.35 -24.62 16.92
C ASP A 317 -2.02 -25.75 15.95
N GLY A 318 -2.91 -26.01 14.97
CA GLY A 318 -2.71 -27.00 13.93
C GLY A 318 -1.48 -26.71 13.06
N VAL A 319 -1.32 -25.46 12.59
CA VAL A 319 -0.12 -25.07 11.81
C VAL A 319 1.13 -25.11 12.67
N MET A 320 1.09 -24.56 13.89
CA MET A 320 2.24 -24.51 14.79
C MET A 320 2.72 -25.90 15.22
N SER A 321 1.82 -26.89 15.26
CA SER A 321 2.14 -28.29 15.54
C SER A 321 2.66 -29.07 14.31
N GLY A 322 2.85 -28.41 13.17
CA GLY A 322 3.31 -29.04 11.93
C GLY A 322 2.31 -30.03 11.31
N ARG A 323 1.02 -29.99 11.73
CA ARG A 323 0.00 -30.81 11.07
C ARG A 323 -0.21 -30.25 9.66
N PRO A 324 -0.14 -31.08 8.61
CA PRO A 324 -0.49 -30.62 7.27
C PRO A 324 -1.94 -30.18 7.32
N GLN A 325 -2.17 -28.87 7.19
CA GLN A 325 -3.50 -28.38 6.91
C GLN A 325 -3.79 -28.76 5.47
N LEU A 326 -4.60 -29.80 5.30
CA LEU A 326 -5.37 -30.01 4.08
C LEU A 326 -6.33 -28.82 3.95
N ILE A 327 -5.82 -27.67 3.55
CA ILE A 327 -6.68 -26.77 2.78
C ILE A 327 -6.71 -27.40 1.40
N ALA A 328 -7.73 -28.20 1.16
CA ALA A 328 -8.14 -28.53 -0.19
C ALA A 328 -8.60 -27.21 -0.84
N PHE A 329 -7.66 -26.45 -1.40
CA PHE A 329 -7.96 -25.38 -2.32
C PHE A 329 -8.29 -26.04 -3.67
N PHE A 330 -9.55 -26.43 -3.85
CA PHE A 330 -10.14 -26.76 -5.14
C PHE A 330 -11.56 -26.21 -5.23
#